data_AF-A0A2H3CCT1-F1
#
_entry.id   AF-A0A2H3CCT1-F1
#
_cell.length_a   1.000
_cell.length_b   1.000
_cell.length_c   1.000
_cell.angle_alpha   90.00
_cell.angle_beta   90.00
_cell.angle_gamma   90.00
#
_symmetry.space_group_name_H-M   'P 1'
#
loop_
_entity.id
_entity.type
_entity.pdbx_description
1 polymer ?
#
loop_
_entity_poly.entity_id
_entity_poly.type
_entity_poly.pdbx_seq_one_letter_code
_entity_poly.pdbx_strand_id
1 'polypeptide(L)'
;LLHIANSIEAMGPVWCYWAFPMEQYCGKLQPSIRSHHFPYRSLDRFVLESTQLTQLQILYKLHDELALWPTRRGNIPGSFQSESCR
;
A
#
# COMPACT_ATOMS: atom_id res chain seq x y z
N LEU A 1 23.86 4.15 3.89
CA LEU A 1 23.42 4.52 5.26
C LEU A 1 23.24 6.03 5.47
N LEU A 2 23.91 6.91 4.71
CA LEU A 2 23.80 8.37 4.86
C LEU A 2 22.45 8.98 4.41
N HIS A 3 21.69 8.28 3.56
CA HIS A 3 20.39 8.78 3.06
C HIS A 3 19.27 8.81 4.11
N ILE A 4 19.45 8.11 5.25
CA ILE A 4 18.41 8.02 6.29
C ILE A 4 18.22 9.38 6.97
N ALA A 5 19.30 10.13 7.23
CA ALA A 5 19.21 11.46 7.83
C ALA A 5 18.45 12.45 6.93
N ASN A 6 18.79 12.51 5.64
CA ASN A 6 18.09 13.34 4.66
C ASN A 6 16.62 12.95 4.52
N SER A 7 16.31 11.65 4.59
CA SER A 7 14.91 11.21 4.57
C SER A 7 14.15 11.60 5.84
N ILE A 8 14.79 11.60 7.01
CA ILE A 8 14.15 12.03 8.27
C ILE A 8 13.89 13.55 8.27
N GLU A 9 14.81 14.35 7.73
CA GLU A 9 14.57 15.80 7.57
C GLU A 9 13.46 16.10 6.56
N ALA A 10 13.42 15.38 5.44
CA ALA A 10 12.42 15.61 4.40
C ALA A 10 11.02 15.07 4.76
N MET A 11 10.94 13.96 5.51
CA MET A 11 9.70 13.23 5.80
C MET A 11 9.19 13.44 7.23
N GLY A 12 10.01 14.07 8.08
CA GLY A 12 9.77 14.18 9.52
C GLY A 12 10.18 12.92 10.29
N PRO A 13 9.88 12.88 11.60
CA PRO A 13 10.20 11.76 12.46
C PRO A 13 9.68 10.46 11.87
N VAL A 14 10.51 9.40 11.89
CA VAL A 14 10.18 8.12 11.24
C VAL A 14 8.81 7.58 11.67
N TRP A 15 8.40 7.84 12.91
CA TRP A 15 7.11 7.43 13.45
C TRP A 15 5.91 8.14 12.86
N CYS A 16 6.02 9.44 12.59
CA CYS A 16 5.00 10.18 11.88
C CYS A 16 4.89 9.68 10.44
N TYR A 17 6.04 9.41 9.81
CA TYR A 17 6.08 8.94 8.43
C TYR A 17 5.51 7.52 8.27
N TRP A 18 5.82 6.59 9.18
CA TRP A 18 5.35 5.20 9.06
C TRP A 18 3.91 5.00 9.53
N ALA A 19 3.42 5.78 10.49
CA ALA A 19 2.10 5.56 11.09
C ALA A 19 0.96 5.60 10.05
N PHE A 20 0.95 6.62 9.19
CA PHE A 20 -0.10 6.80 8.19
C PHE A 20 -0.17 5.69 7.11
N PRO A 21 0.92 5.36 6.39
CA PRO A 21 0.87 4.28 5.40
C PRO A 21 0.58 2.92 6.05
N MET A 22 1.04 2.70 7.29
CA MET A 22 0.73 1.46 8.01
C MET A 22 -0.74 1.38 8.40
N GLU A 23 -1.38 2.48 8.81
CA GLU A 23 -2.82 2.51 9.08
C GLU A 23 -3.63 2.16 7.82
N GLN A 24 -3.26 2.76 6.67
CA GLN A 24 -3.88 2.45 5.39
C GLN A 24 -3.68 0.98 4.98
N TYR A 25 -2.48 0.44 5.23
CA TYR A 25 -2.15 -0.94 4.92
C TYR A 25 -2.90 -1.92 5.82
N CYS A 26 -2.95 -1.66 7.14
CA CYS A 26 -3.73 -2.45 8.09
C CYS A 26 -5.22 -2.44 7.76
N GLY A 27 -5.78 -1.31 7.30
CA GLY A 27 -7.14 -1.22 6.81
C GLY A 27 -7.42 -2.15 5.61
N LYS A 28 -6.46 -2.31 4.70
CA LYS A 28 -6.55 -3.26 3.58
C LYS A 28 -6.44 -4.72 4.03
N LEU A 29 -5.68 -4.99 5.09
CA LEU A 29 -5.52 -6.33 5.68
C LEU A 29 -6.72 -6.76 6.52
N GLN A 30 -7.45 -5.83 7.11
CA GLN A 30 -8.56 -6.07 8.04
C GLN A 30 -9.58 -7.13 7.58
N PRO A 31 -9.99 -7.21 6.29
CA PRO A 31 -10.91 -8.25 5.82
C PRO A 31 -10.37 -9.67 5.96
N SER A 32 -9.06 -9.87 5.85
CA SER A 32 -8.41 -11.18 5.95
C SER A 32 -8.31 -11.71 7.40
N ILE A 33 -8.42 -10.80 8.38
CA ILE A 33 -8.40 -11.11 9.83
C ILE A 33 -9.76 -11.64 10.30
N ARG A 34 -10.81 -11.56 9.46
CA ARG A 34 -12.17 -12.01 9.80
C ARG A 34 -12.26 -13.52 10.11
N SER A 35 -11.25 -14.31 9.74
CA SER A 35 -11.14 -15.72 10.13
C SER A 35 -10.83 -15.86 11.63
N HIS A 36 -11.80 -16.36 12.41
CA HIS A 36 -11.66 -16.52 13.86
C HIS A 36 -10.79 -17.73 14.27
N HIS A 37 -10.63 -18.72 13.37
CA HIS A 37 -9.94 -19.97 13.69
C HIS A 37 -8.45 -19.94 13.33
N PHE A 38 -8.07 -19.25 12.26
CA PHE A 38 -6.67 -19.18 11.79
C PHE A 38 -6.31 -17.79 11.23
N PRO A 39 -6.23 -16.76 12.09
CA PRO A 39 -6.03 -15.38 11.66
C PRO A 39 -4.69 -15.14 10.94
N TYR A 40 -3.60 -15.74 11.43
CA TYR A 40 -2.28 -15.57 10.81
C TYR A 40 -2.18 -16.28 9.46
N ARG A 41 -2.75 -17.49 9.34
CA ARG A 41 -2.74 -18.24 8.08
C ARG A 41 -3.54 -17.52 6.99
N SER A 42 -4.67 -16.92 7.35
CA SER A 42 -5.47 -16.15 6.40
C SER A 42 -4.78 -14.84 6.00
N LEU A 43 -4.10 -14.18 6.94
CA LEU A 43 -3.26 -13.01 6.66
C LEU A 43 -2.12 -13.34 5.70
N ASP A 44 -1.33 -14.36 5.99
CA ASP A 44 -0.18 -14.76 5.17
C ASP A 44 -0.63 -15.11 3.74
N ARG A 45 -1.73 -15.85 3.62
CA ARG A 45 -2.31 -16.20 2.33
C ARG A 45 -2.77 -14.96 1.57
N PHE A 46 -3.45 -14.02 2.22
CA PHE A 46 -3.89 -12.78 1.60
C PHE A 46 -2.71 -11.92 1.11
N VAL A 47 -1.64 -11.81 1.90
CA VAL A 47 -0.41 -11.08 1.50
C VAL A 47 0.25 -11.78 0.31
N LEU A 48 0.32 -13.09 0.31
CA LEU A 48 0.91 -13.87 -0.79
C LEU A 48 0.08 -13.73 -2.08
N GLU A 49 -1.24 -13.87 -2.01
CA GLU A 49 -2.13 -13.72 -3.17
C GLU A 49 -2.09 -12.28 -3.73
N SER A 50 -2.10 -11.25 -2.86
CA SER A 50 -2.04 -9.84 -3.29
C SER A 50 -0.70 -9.47 -3.94
N THR A 51 0.42 -9.99 -3.43
CA THR A 51 1.74 -9.76 -4.03
C THR A 51 1.89 -10.46 -5.38
N GLN A 52 1.44 -11.71 -5.49
CA GLN A 52 1.45 -12.44 -6.76
C GLN A 52 0.62 -11.72 -7.83
N LEU A 53 -0.58 -11.25 -7.45
CA LEU A 53 -1.45 -10.53 -8.37
C LEU A 53 -0.80 -9.21 -8.82
N THR A 54 -0.18 -8.47 -7.89
CA THR A 54 0.58 -7.25 -8.20
C THR A 54 1.74 -7.54 -9.16
N GLN A 55 2.48 -8.63 -8.95
CA GLN A 55 3.56 -9.04 -9.83
C GLN A 55 3.06 -9.36 -11.25
N LEU A 56 1.94 -10.07 -11.38
CA LEU A 56 1.32 -10.36 -12.67
C LEU A 56 0.84 -9.09 -13.38
N GLN A 57 0.23 -8.15 -12.65
CA GLN A 57 -0.17 -6.84 -13.19
C GLN A 57 1.03 -6.10 -13.81
N ILE A 58 2.17 -6.08 -13.12
CA ILE A 58 3.38 -5.40 -13.58
C ILE A 58 3.96 -6.10 -14.82
N LEU A 59 4.09 -7.43 -14.77
CA LEU A 59 4.69 -8.22 -15.86
C LEU A 59 3.92 -8.09 -17.17
N TYR A 60 2.58 -8.11 -17.09
CA TYR A 60 1.73 -8.15 -18.28
C TYR A 60 1.04 -6.81 -18.58
N LYS A 61 1.29 -5.77 -17.77
CA LYS A 61 0.68 -4.42 -17.87
C LYS A 61 -0.87 -4.40 -17.76
N LEU A 62 -1.50 -5.38 -17.12
CA LEU A 62 -2.97 -5.47 -16.94
C LEU A 62 -3.49 -4.67 -15.74
N HIS A 63 -2.97 -3.47 -15.50
CA HIS A 63 -3.33 -2.67 -14.32
C HIS A 63 -4.81 -2.28 -14.28
N ASP A 64 -5.42 -2.03 -15.45
CA ASP A 64 -6.84 -1.68 -15.55
C ASP A 64 -7.77 -2.90 -15.46
N GLU A 65 -7.36 -4.05 -16.00
CA GLU A 65 -8.20 -5.25 -16.06
C GLU A 65 -8.21 -6.05 -14.74
N LEU A 66 -7.07 -6.09 -14.04
CA LEU A 66 -6.90 -6.84 -12.79
C LEU A 66 -7.07 -5.96 -11.54
N ALA A 67 -7.63 -4.75 -11.68
CA ALA A 67 -7.86 -3.87 -10.55
C ALA A 67 -8.91 -4.47 -9.58
N LEU A 68 -8.45 -4.94 -8.41
CA LEU A 68 -9.31 -5.52 -7.37
C LEU A 68 -10.25 -4.49 -6.70
N TRP A 69 -9.91 -3.22 -6.81
CA TRP A 69 -10.69 -2.10 -6.28
C TRP A 69 -11.04 -1.20 -7.45
N PRO A 70 -12.25 -0.61 -7.48
CA PRO A 70 -12.54 0.41 -8.47
C PRO A 70 -11.53 1.53 -8.27
N THR A 71 -10.64 1.70 -9.25
CA THR A 71 -9.73 2.83 -9.28
C THR A 71 -10.62 4.06 -9.14
N ARG A 72 -10.52 4.77 -8.01
CA ARG A 72 -11.32 5.96 -7.74
C ARG A 72 -10.85 7.02 -8.75
N ARG A 73 -11.38 6.92 -9.97
CA ARG A 73 -11.01 7.71 -11.16
C ARG A 73 -11.74 9.04 -11.04
N GLY A 74 -11.35 9.81 -10.02
CA GLY A 74 -11.92 11.11 -9.70
C GLY A 74 -10.85 11.96 -9.06
N ASN A 75 -10.76 13.21 -9.49
CA ASN A 75 -9.91 14.22 -8.88
C ASN A 75 -10.35 14.38 -7.42
N ILE A 76 -9.59 13.86 -6.45
CA ILE A 76 -9.87 14.03 -5.03
C ILE A 76 -9.41 15.45 -4.68
N PRO A 77 -10.29 16.37 -4.28
CA PRO A 77 -9.87 17.69 -3.83
C PRO A 77 -8.89 17.53 -2.66
N GLY A 78 -7.67 18.03 -2.81
CA GLY A 78 -6.61 17.88 -1.80
C GLY A 78 -5.82 16.57 -1.89
N SER A 79 -5.91 15.78 -2.97
CA SER A 79 -4.92 14.72 -3.22
C SER A 79 -3.53 15.35 -3.29
N PHE A 80 -2.61 14.84 -2.48
CA PHE A 80 -1.21 15.21 -2.56
C PHE A 80 -0.68 14.85 -3.96
N GLN A 81 -0.57 15.86 -4.82
CA GLN A 81 0.23 15.76 -6.02
C GLN A 81 1.67 15.96 -5.55
N SER A 82 2.45 14.87 -5.48
CA SER A 82 3.88 15.08 -5.33
C SER A 82 4.36 15.77 -6.60
N GLU A 83 4.88 16.98 -6.47
CA GLU A 83 5.65 17.63 -7.52
C GLU A 83 7.00 16.93 -7.62
N SER A 84 7.01 15.65 -8.02
CA SER A 84 8.25 15.02 -8.44
C SER A 84 8.56 15.48 -9.87
N CYS A 85 8.98 16.74 -9.98
CA CYS A 85 9.53 17.33 -11.18
C CYS A 85 11.00 17.69 -10.94
N ARG A 86 11.89 16.73 -11.18
CA ARG A 86 13.11 16.79 -12.03
C ARG A 86 14.06 15.65 -11.72
#